data_AF-A0A1S3QHH2-F1
#
_entry.id   AF-A0A1S3QHH2-F1
#
_cell.length_a   1.000
_cell.length_b   1.000
_cell.length_c   1.000
_cell.angle_alpha   90.00
_cell.angle_beta   90.00
_cell.angle_gamma   90.00
#
_symmetry.space_group_name_H-M   'P 1'
#
loop_
_entity.id
_entity.type
_entity.pdbx_description
1 polymer ?
#
loop_
_entity_poly.entity_id
_entity_poly.type
_entity_poly.pdbx_seq_one_letter_code
_entity_poly.pdbx_strand_id
1 'polypeptide(L)' 'MMYLEERRLVHRDLAARNVLVKSPNHIKITDFGLARLLDVDEKEYNADGGKMPIKWMALECIHYRKFTHQSDVWSY' A
#
# COMPACT_ATOMS: atom_id res chain seq x y z
N MET A 1 6.21 -7.40 1.79
CA MET A 1 5.59 -6.29 2.53
C MET A 1 5.98 -6.19 3.99
N MET A 2 6.36 -7.29 4.66
CA MET A 2 6.85 -7.30 6.05
C MET A 2 7.75 -6.11 6.44
N TYR A 3 8.79 -5.80 5.66
CA TYR A 3 9.67 -4.66 5.96
C TYR A 3 8.95 -3.30 6.02
N LEU A 4 7.96 -3.06 5.16
CA LEU A 4 7.17 -1.82 5.20
C LEU A 4 6.23 -1.81 6.41
N GLU A 5 5.61 -2.94 6.73
CA GLU A 5 4.75 -3.11 7.91
C GLU A 5 5.51 -2.91 9.22
N GLU A 6 6.71 -3.49 9.37
CA GLU A 6 7.61 -3.25 10.53
C GLU A 6 7.99 -1.77 10.68
N ARG A 7 7.98 -1.03 9.56
CA ARG A 7 8.21 0.42 9.51
C ARG A 7 6.92 1.23 9.63
N ARG A 8 5.77 0.58 9.88
CA ARG A 8 4.43 1.18 9.98
C ARG A 8 4.01 1.92 8.72
N LEU A 9 4.48 1.48 7.56
CA LEU A 9 4.22 2.12 6.28
C LEU A 9 3.23 1.30 5.46
N VAL A 10 2.11 1.92 5.09
CA VAL A 10 1.10 1.35 4.19
C VAL A 10 1.35 1.90 2.78
N HIS A 11 1.52 1.00 1.80
CA HIS A 11 1.91 1.35 0.42
C HIS A 11 0.77 1.96 -0.38
N ARG A 12 -0.46 1.41 -0.27
CA ARG A 12 -1.71 1.90 -0.89
C ARG A 12 -1.79 1.85 -2.43
N ASP A 13 -0.69 1.58 -3.11
CA ASP A 13 -0.64 1.36 -4.56
C ASP A 13 0.30 0.21 -4.95
N LEU A 14 0.18 -0.93 -4.27
CA LEU A 14 0.95 -2.12 -4.68
C LEU A 14 0.33 -2.73 -5.94
N ALA A 15 1.13 -2.84 -6.99
CA ALA A 15 0.76 -3.49 -8.25
C ALA A 15 2.03 -3.86 -9.02
N ALA A 16 1.93 -4.77 -10.00
CA ALA A 16 3.08 -5.18 -10.81
C ALA A 16 3.80 -4.01 -11.50
N ARG A 17 3.06 -2.96 -11.91
CA ARG A 17 3.63 -1.72 -12.47
C ARG A 17 4.55 -0.96 -11.51
N ASN A 18 4.36 -1.16 -10.20
CA ASN A 18 5.10 -0.50 -9.12
C ASN A 18 6.15 -1.45 -8.51
N VAL A 19 6.57 -2.46 -9.26
CA VAL A 19 7.68 -3.35 -8.93
C VAL A 19 8.74 -3.25 -10.03
N LEU A 20 9.94 -2.80 -9.64
CA LEU A 20 11.08 -2.67 -10.53
C LEU A 20 11.92 -3.96 -10.52
N VAL A 21 12.38 -4.38 -11.69
CA VAL A 21 13.29 -5.51 -11.85
C VAL A 21 14.73 -4.98 -11.89
N LYS A 22 15.51 -5.24 -10.84
CA LYS A 22 16.95 -4.92 -10.82
C LYS A 22 17.76 -5.96 -11.60
N SER A 23 17.39 -7.23 -11.46
CA SER A 23 17.90 -8.38 -12.22
C SER A 23 16.84 -9.49 -12.24
N PRO A 24 16.98 -10.55 -13.05
CA PRO A 24 15.94 -11.59 -13.18
C PRO A 24 15.45 -12.20 -11.85
N ASN A 25 16.31 -12.27 -10.84
CA ASN A 25 16.00 -12.82 -9.51
C ASN A 25 15.96 -11.76 -8.39
N HIS A 26 15.90 -10.47 -8.73
CA HIS A 26 15.91 -9.38 -7.76
C HIS A 26 14.95 -8.28 -8.17
N ILE A 27 13.85 -8.16 -7.42
CA ILE A 27 12.86 -7.09 -7.58
C ILE A 27 12.92 -6.09 -6.43
N LYS A 28 12.37 -4.89 -6.66
CA LYS A 28 12.23 -3.83 -5.65
C LYS A 28 10.89 -3.14 -5.81
N ILE A 29 10.20 -2.91 -4.70
CA ILE A 29 8.95 -2.12 -4.66
C ILE A 29 9.31 -0.64 -4.84
N THR A 30 8.49 0.10 -5.61
CA THR A 30 8.64 1.53 -5.88
C THR A 30 7.30 2.26 -5.79
N ASP A 31 7.32 3.56 -6.04
CA ASP A 31 6.17 4.46 -6.09
C ASP A 31 5.43 4.63 -4.75
N PHE A 32 6.13 5.28 -3.82
CA PHE A 32 5.62 5.63 -2.49
C PHE A 32 4.80 6.93 -2.49
N GLY A 33 4.39 7.46 -3.65
CA GLY A 33 3.66 8.73 -3.74
C GLY A 33 2.31 8.71 -3.01
N LEU A 34 1.67 7.54 -2.97
CA LEU A 34 0.44 7.30 -2.22
C LEU A 34 0.68 6.69 -0.84
N ALA A 35 1.91 6.29 -0.51
CA ALA A 35 2.20 5.63 0.75
C ALA A 35 1.95 6.54 1.96
N ARG A 36 1.65 5.93 3.11
CA ARG A 36 1.41 6.63 4.37
C ARG A 36 2.11 5.92 5.52
N LEU A 37 2.80 6.71 6.33
CA LEU A 37 3.35 6.29 7.60
C LEU A 37 2.25 6.43 8.66
N LEU A 38 1.96 5.36 9.39
CA LEU A 38 1.02 5.36 10.50
C LEU A 38 1.72 5.85 11.78
N ASP A 39 1.11 6.79 12.49
CA ASP A 39 1.58 7.22 13.82
C ASP A 39 1.51 6.06 14.82
N VAL A 40 2.28 6.12 15.91
CA VAL A 40 2.52 4.98 16.85
C VAL A 40 1.23 4.29 17.35
N ASP A 41 0.16 5.05 17.52
CA ASP A 41 -1.11 4.56 18.04
C ASP A 41 -2.15 4.25 16.94
N GLU A 42 -1.83 4.56 15.68
CA GLU A 42 -2.72 4.33 14.53
C GLU A 42 -2.54 2.92 13.95
N LYS A 43 -3.66 2.26 13.66
CA LYS A 43 -3.70 0.95 12.97
C LYS A 43 -4.18 1.05 11.53
N GLU A 44 -4.76 2.18 11.16
CA GLU A 44 -5.33 2.43 9.85
C GLU A 44 -5.11 3.88 9.45
N TYR A 45 -5.06 4.12 8.14
CA TYR A 45 -5.08 5.45 7.56
C TYR A 45 -6.43 5.67 6.87
N ASN A 46 -7.12 6.75 7.23
CA ASN A 46 -8.35 7.18 6.57
C ASN A 46 -8.02 8.27 5.56
N ALA A 47 -8.28 8.01 4.27
CA ALA A 47 -7.86 8.92 3.21
C ALA A 47 -8.96 9.93 2.82
N ASP A 48 -8.55 11.20 2.69
CA ASP A 48 -9.37 12.25 2.11
C ASP A 48 -9.21 12.32 0.59
N GLY A 49 -10.30 12.07 -0.15
CA GLY A 49 -10.32 12.28 -1.59
C GLY A 49 -9.31 11.46 -2.40
N GLY A 50 -9.05 11.92 -3.62
CA GLY A 50 -7.94 11.46 -4.46
C GLY A 50 -8.28 10.36 -5.47
N LYS A 51 -7.46 10.30 -6.52
CA LYS A 51 -7.47 9.19 -7.48
C LYS A 51 -6.81 7.98 -6.83
N MET A 52 -7.44 6.81 -6.95
CA MET A 52 -6.97 5.56 -6.35
C MET A 52 -7.02 4.42 -7.38
N PRO A 53 -6.16 3.39 -7.25
CA PRO A 53 -6.08 2.26 -8.18
C PRO A 53 -7.18 1.21 -7.91
N ILE A 54 -8.45 1.55 -8.17
CA ILE A 54 -9.65 0.77 -7.75
C ILE A 54 -9.52 -0.76 -7.95
N LYS A 55 -8.97 -1.22 -9.08
CA LYS A 55 -8.86 -2.67 -9.39
C LYS A 55 -7.87 -3.44 -8.50
N TRP A 56 -7.01 -2.76 -7.76
CA TRP A 56 -6.04 -3.35 -6.83
C TRP A 56 -6.43 -3.14 -5.37
N MET A 57 -7.50 -2.41 -5.09
CA MET A 57 -7.86 -2.03 -3.73
C MET A 57 -8.67 -3.13 -3.03
N ALA A 58 -8.41 -3.28 -1.74
CA ALA A 58 -9.28 -4.03 -0.84
C ALA A 58 -10.67 -3.38 -0.73
N LEU A 59 -11.69 -4.18 -0.42
CA LEU A 59 -13.07 -3.73 -0.43
C LEU A 59 -13.34 -2.61 0.60
N GLU A 60 -12.72 -2.71 1.78
CA GLU A 60 -12.77 -1.68 2.81
C GLU A 60 -12.12 -0.36 2.38
N CYS A 61 -11.10 -0.40 1.53
CA CYS A 61 -10.52 0.80 0.93
C CYS A 61 -11.47 1.43 -0.08
N ILE A 62 -12.18 0.62 -0.87
CA ILE A 62 -13.14 1.10 -1.87
C ILE A 62 -14.35 1.75 -1.20
N HIS A 63 -14.92 1.11 -0.17
CA HIS A 63 -16.14 1.59 0.48
C HIS A 63 -15.91 2.69 1.50
N TYR A 64 -14.83 2.56 2.30
CA TYR A 64 -14.63 3.39 3.48
C TYR A 64 -13.34 4.19 3.46
N ARG A 65 -12.49 4.01 2.43
CA ARG A 65 -11.16 4.63 2.35
C ARG A 65 -10.28 4.36 3.57
N LYS A 66 -10.47 3.19 4.17
CA LYS A 66 -9.65 2.66 5.27
C LYS A 66 -8.50 1.85 4.70
N PHE A 67 -7.29 2.30 4.91
CA PHE A 67 -6.07 1.65 4.45
C PHE A 67 -5.31 1.07 5.64
N THR A 68 -4.89 -0.18 5.54
CA THR A 68 -4.15 -0.93 6.56
C THR A 68 -3.07 -1.78 5.91
N HIS A 69 -2.19 -2.39 6.69
CA HIS A 69 -1.28 -3.40 6.16
C HIS A 69 -2.05 -4.57 5.51
N GLN A 70 -3.22 -4.94 6.01
CA GLN A 70 -4.07 -5.99 5.42
C GLN A 70 -4.63 -5.60 4.06
N SER A 71 -4.87 -4.31 3.83
CA SER A 71 -5.27 -3.85 2.49
C SER A 71 -4.13 -3.90 1.47
N ASP A 72 -2.87 -3.77 1.91
CA ASP A 72 -1.71 -4.03 1.06
C ASP A 72 -1.55 -5.53 0.77
N VAL A 73 -2.00 -6.41 1.68
CA VAL A 73 -2.05 -7.87 1.45
C VAL A 73 -3.07 -8.23 0.38
N TRP A 74 -4.23 -7.57 0.33
CA TRP A 74 -5.17 -7.74 -0.79
C TRP A 74 -4.54 -7.39 -2.15
N SER A 75 -3.67 -6.38 -2.15
CA SER A 75 -3.02 -5.88 -3.37
C SER A 75 -1.86 -6.77 -3.85
N TYR A 76 -1.36 -7.67 -3.01
CA TYR A 76 -0.23 -8.58 -3.27
C TYR A 76 -0.68 -9.84 -4.00
#